data_AF-A0A2N5YL57-F1
#
_entry.id   AF-A0A2N5YL57-F1
#
_cell.length_a   1.000
_cell.length_b   1.000
_cell.length_c   1.000
_cell.angle_alpha   90.00
_cell.angle_beta   90.00
_cell.angle_gamma   90.00
#
_symmetry.space_group_name_H-M   'P 1'
#
loop_
_entity.id
_entity.type
_entity.pdbx_description
1 polymer ?
#
loop_
_entity_poly.entity_id
_entity_poly.type
_entity_poly.pdbx_seq_one_letter_code
_entity_poly.pdbx_strand_id
1 'polypeptide(L)'
;IDGNSDVFNKPIMSKTQLEFDPLLLDKLEFSDLSYLLSRGLSKEILNHEKFTGRIFNQRILVNGSERYVNTVFPIFNKEGFCGLDIRNKEYKGSLKGSDKYSGIWISQFDKSRKIDRLYVMESAIDCISHYELLKTKDPECDDNICYIASGGNLNYGQIETLNFFIDRASQRNYKVQKLILAFDNDNAGMRFTTMLMGRILVVDSMVQKEYAKQYPGITHLMFDVVKYPQDVKLIIVGFIDNLKEKKLLQSTIESFLKPDETLIKVDYDNSKEKQDDSYVNIVLTFQDQSSDWQMIIQFIHQLRFDLSSNVDFELPFYKDFNEDLIYFKRYRK
;
A
#
# COMPACT_ATOMS: atom_id res chain seq x y z
N ILE A 1 36.53 30.68 -19.89
CA ILE A 1 35.67 31.38 -20.89
C ILE A 1 35.32 30.34 -21.96
N ASP A 2 34.78 29.20 -21.58
CA ASP A 2 33.39 28.93 -21.14
C ASP A 2 32.47 28.77 -22.34
N GLY A 3 31.96 27.54 -22.53
CA GLY A 3 31.06 27.20 -23.62
C GLY A 3 30.64 25.74 -23.64
N ASN A 4 29.99 25.29 -22.55
CA ASN A 4 29.00 24.20 -22.49
C ASN A 4 29.19 22.98 -23.42
N SER A 5 29.87 21.96 -22.91
CA SER A 5 29.55 20.56 -23.19
C SER A 5 28.52 20.06 -22.15
N ASP A 6 27.62 19.18 -22.59
CA ASP A 6 26.54 18.52 -21.83
C ASP A 6 25.19 19.24 -21.70
N VAL A 7 24.46 19.28 -22.83
CA VAL A 7 23.00 19.31 -22.81
C VAL A 7 22.48 17.94 -23.23
N PHE A 8 22.14 17.13 -22.22
CA PHE A 8 21.16 16.04 -22.21
C PHE A 8 20.58 15.61 -23.57
N ASN A 9 21.20 14.61 -24.20
CA ASN A 9 20.51 13.71 -25.13
C ASN A 9 19.47 12.89 -24.35
N LYS A 10 18.28 13.46 -24.13
CA LYS A 10 17.10 12.65 -23.77
C LYS A 10 16.75 11.77 -24.97
N PRO A 11 16.55 10.45 -24.81
CA PRO A 11 16.21 9.59 -25.92
C PRO A 11 14.86 10.02 -26.51
N ILE A 12 14.89 10.40 -27.78
CA ILE A 12 13.70 10.58 -28.62
C ILE A 12 13.04 9.19 -28.73
N MET A 13 11.93 9.00 -28.00
CA MET A 13 11.15 7.77 -28.05
C MET A 13 10.55 7.61 -29.45
N SER A 14 10.95 6.55 -30.16
CA SER A 14 10.37 6.19 -31.45
C SER A 14 8.91 5.74 -31.32
N LYS A 15 8.11 6.10 -32.34
CA LYS A 15 6.65 5.99 -32.48
C LYS A 15 6.07 4.56 -32.51
N THR A 16 6.38 3.73 -31.53
CA THR A 16 5.70 2.43 -31.33
C THR A 16 5.55 2.17 -29.84
N GLN A 17 4.98 3.14 -29.12
CA GLN A 17 4.57 2.92 -27.74
C GLN A 17 3.34 2.02 -27.79
N LEU A 18 3.45 0.80 -27.26
CA LEU A 18 2.29 0.01 -26.89
C LEU A 18 1.40 0.89 -26.00
N GLU A 19 0.17 1.12 -26.42
CA GLU A 19 -0.86 1.74 -25.60
C GLU A 19 -1.65 0.64 -24.90
N PHE A 20 -2.30 1.00 -23.80
CA PHE A 20 -3.13 0.05 -23.06
C PHE A 20 -4.25 -0.54 -23.96
N ASP A 21 -4.35 -1.87 -23.93
CA ASP A 21 -5.39 -2.68 -24.58
C ASP A 21 -5.86 -3.71 -23.53
N PRO A 22 -7.17 -3.87 -23.26
CA PRO A 22 -7.67 -4.87 -22.32
C PRO A 22 -7.22 -6.32 -22.63
N LEU A 23 -6.93 -6.62 -23.91
CA LEU A 23 -6.43 -7.92 -24.37
C LEU A 23 -4.90 -8.01 -24.39
N LEU A 24 -4.19 -6.99 -23.88
CA LEU A 24 -2.73 -6.96 -23.90
C LEU A 24 -2.13 -8.09 -23.05
N LEU A 25 -2.76 -8.42 -21.92
CA LEU A 25 -2.20 -9.39 -20.98
C LEU A 25 -2.00 -10.77 -21.61
N ASP A 26 -2.93 -11.20 -22.47
CA ASP A 26 -2.90 -12.50 -23.15
C ASP A 26 -1.77 -12.60 -24.19
N LYS A 27 -1.20 -11.46 -24.60
CA LYS A 27 -0.13 -11.36 -25.60
C LYS A 27 1.25 -11.30 -24.95
N LEU A 28 1.33 -11.18 -23.62
CA LEU A 28 2.58 -11.06 -22.89
C LEU A 28 3.02 -12.42 -22.34
N GLU A 29 4.32 -12.64 -22.35
CA GLU A 29 4.93 -13.85 -21.81
C GLU A 29 5.92 -13.49 -20.71
N PHE A 30 6.16 -14.42 -19.78
CA PHE A 30 7.21 -14.30 -18.79
C PHE A 30 8.33 -15.30 -19.10
N SER A 31 9.42 -14.81 -19.66
CA SER A 31 10.52 -15.60 -20.20
C SER A 31 11.90 -15.07 -19.79
N ASP A 32 12.02 -13.75 -19.60
CA ASP A 32 13.25 -13.10 -19.17
C ASP A 32 13.19 -12.77 -17.67
N LEU A 33 14.00 -13.49 -16.92
CA LEU A 33 14.10 -13.36 -15.45
C LEU A 33 15.23 -12.40 -15.03
N SER A 34 16.04 -11.90 -15.96
CA SER A 34 17.34 -11.27 -15.67
C SER A 34 17.23 -10.09 -14.71
N TYR A 35 16.21 -9.24 -14.90
CA TYR A 35 15.95 -8.11 -14.02
C TYR A 35 15.62 -8.57 -12.60
N LEU A 36 14.68 -9.50 -12.43
CA LEU A 36 14.24 -9.98 -11.11
C LEU A 36 15.33 -10.80 -10.41
N LEU A 37 16.10 -11.62 -11.14
CA LEU A 37 17.28 -12.29 -10.60
C LEU A 37 18.33 -11.28 -10.09
N SER A 38 18.51 -10.16 -10.80
CA SER A 38 19.40 -9.08 -10.34
C SER A 38 18.89 -8.34 -9.11
N ARG A 39 17.59 -8.45 -8.80
CA ARG A 39 16.98 -8.02 -7.52
C ARG A 39 17.08 -9.10 -6.43
N GLY A 40 17.88 -10.15 -6.66
CA GLY A 40 18.09 -11.20 -5.67
C GLY A 40 16.97 -12.23 -5.57
N LEU A 41 15.91 -12.16 -6.41
CA LEU A 41 14.83 -13.14 -6.40
C LEU A 41 15.29 -14.48 -7.00
N SER A 42 14.85 -15.62 -6.46
CA SER A 42 15.18 -16.93 -7.05
C SER A 42 14.26 -17.32 -8.22
N LYS A 43 14.73 -18.20 -9.10
CA LYS A 43 13.87 -18.77 -10.16
C LYS A 43 12.70 -19.58 -9.58
N GLU A 44 12.92 -20.24 -8.45
CA GLU A 44 11.91 -21.03 -7.75
C GLU A 44 10.75 -20.14 -7.31
N ILE A 45 11.05 -19.04 -6.61
CA ILE A 45 9.99 -18.13 -6.15
C ILE A 45 9.26 -17.46 -7.31
N LEU A 46 9.96 -17.10 -8.38
CA LEU A 46 9.37 -16.47 -9.56
C LEU A 46 8.41 -17.39 -10.33
N ASN A 47 8.61 -18.71 -10.24
CA ASN A 47 7.74 -19.72 -10.84
C ASN A 47 6.65 -20.25 -9.89
N HIS A 48 6.59 -19.74 -8.66
CA HIS A 48 5.60 -20.15 -7.68
C HIS A 48 4.18 -19.76 -8.14
N GLU A 49 3.18 -20.63 -7.88
CA GLU A 49 1.78 -20.45 -8.31
C GLU A 49 1.19 -19.10 -7.88
N LYS A 50 1.66 -18.57 -6.75
CA LYS A 50 1.31 -17.26 -6.20
C LYS A 50 1.53 -16.11 -7.18
N PHE A 51 2.48 -16.24 -8.11
CA PHE A 51 2.83 -15.19 -9.06
C PHE A 51 2.52 -15.56 -10.51
N THR A 52 1.89 -16.71 -10.76
CA THR A 52 1.43 -17.09 -12.10
C THR A 52 0.42 -16.08 -12.65
N GLY A 53 0.70 -15.56 -13.85
CA GLY A 53 -0.11 -14.53 -14.49
C GLY A 53 -0.03 -13.16 -13.81
N ARG A 54 0.98 -12.93 -12.96
CA ARG A 54 1.19 -11.68 -12.22
C ARG A 54 2.51 -10.99 -12.53
N ILE A 55 3.33 -11.58 -13.39
CA ILE A 55 4.61 -11.03 -13.85
C ILE A 55 4.73 -11.38 -15.32
N PHE A 56 5.13 -10.42 -16.14
CA PHE A 56 5.35 -10.62 -17.57
C PHE A 56 6.56 -9.82 -18.05
N ASN A 57 6.95 -10.05 -19.29
CA ASN A 57 7.92 -9.23 -19.98
C ASN A 57 7.26 -8.44 -21.11
N GLN A 58 7.57 -7.15 -21.20
CA GLN A 58 7.26 -6.32 -22.35
C GLN A 58 8.55 -6.12 -23.16
N ARG A 59 8.58 -6.69 -24.37
CA ARG A 59 9.69 -6.58 -25.32
C ARG A 59 9.50 -5.34 -26.20
N ILE A 60 10.44 -4.41 -26.17
CA ILE A 60 10.44 -3.21 -27.02
C ILE A 60 11.41 -3.41 -28.17
N LEU A 61 10.87 -3.42 -29.38
CA LEU A 61 11.63 -3.54 -30.63
C LEU A 61 11.96 -2.15 -31.17
N VAL A 62 13.22 -1.93 -31.58
CA VAL A 62 13.65 -0.75 -32.32
C VAL A 62 14.30 -1.22 -33.61
N ASN A 63 13.79 -0.74 -34.76
CA ASN A 63 14.22 -1.15 -36.09
C ASN A 63 14.16 -2.67 -36.33
N GLY A 64 13.18 -3.36 -35.74
CA GLY A 64 12.98 -4.80 -35.90
C GLY A 64 13.84 -5.68 -34.99
N SER A 65 14.76 -5.09 -34.21
CA SER A 65 15.55 -5.81 -33.20
C SER A 65 15.09 -5.45 -31.80
N GLU A 66 15.09 -6.43 -30.90
CA GLU A 66 14.82 -6.19 -29.49
C GLU A 66 15.88 -5.26 -28.89
N ARG A 67 15.41 -4.17 -28.30
CA ARG A 67 16.29 -3.18 -27.68
C ARG A 67 16.20 -3.22 -26.16
N TYR A 68 15.00 -3.42 -25.62
CA TYR A 68 14.77 -3.46 -24.19
C TYR A 68 13.74 -4.53 -23.83
N VAL A 69 14.00 -5.25 -22.75
CA VAL A 69 13.03 -6.11 -22.10
C VAL A 69 12.69 -5.50 -20.76
N ASN A 70 11.45 -5.06 -20.61
CA ASN A 70 10.93 -4.61 -19.32
C ASN A 70 10.28 -5.78 -18.59
N THR A 71 10.42 -5.82 -17.27
CA THR A 71 9.51 -6.59 -16.42
C THR A 71 8.28 -5.75 -16.17
N VAL A 72 7.09 -6.33 -16.34
CA VAL A 72 5.82 -5.64 -16.14
C VAL A 72 4.91 -6.40 -15.19
N PHE A 73 4.20 -5.63 -14.37
CA PHE A 73 3.27 -6.12 -13.36
C PHE A 73 1.88 -5.61 -13.72
N PRO A 74 0.90 -6.49 -14.01
CA PRO A 74 -0.45 -6.07 -14.32
C PRO A 74 -1.12 -5.45 -13.10
N ILE A 75 -1.73 -4.30 -13.29
CA ILE A 75 -2.54 -3.63 -12.27
C ILE A 75 -4.02 -3.75 -12.62
N PHE A 76 -4.83 -3.85 -11.58
CA PHE A 76 -6.26 -4.10 -11.64
C PHE A 76 -7.00 -3.06 -10.81
N ASN A 77 -8.14 -2.61 -11.31
CA ASN A 77 -9.11 -1.80 -10.56
C ASN A 77 -10.43 -2.58 -10.41
N LYS A 78 -11.50 -1.91 -9.98
CA LYS A 78 -12.84 -2.51 -9.83
C LYS A 78 -13.44 -3.06 -11.14
N GLU A 79 -13.01 -2.54 -12.30
CA GLU A 79 -13.46 -2.99 -13.63
C GLU A 79 -12.62 -4.15 -14.19
N GLY A 80 -11.44 -4.42 -13.61
CA GLY A 80 -10.54 -5.49 -14.05
C GLY A 80 -9.15 -4.98 -14.39
N PHE A 81 -8.49 -5.62 -15.35
CA PHE A 81 -7.16 -5.23 -15.81
C PHE A 81 -7.19 -3.80 -16.35
N CYS A 82 -6.35 -2.92 -15.81
CA CYS A 82 -6.41 -1.48 -16.10
C CYS A 82 -5.05 -0.86 -16.41
N GLY A 83 -3.98 -1.67 -16.50
CA GLY A 83 -2.67 -1.16 -16.87
C GLY A 83 -1.51 -2.08 -16.56
N LEU A 84 -0.31 -1.58 -16.83
CA LEU A 84 0.95 -2.24 -16.46
C LEU A 84 1.83 -1.27 -15.67
N ASP A 85 2.36 -1.74 -14.55
CA ASP A 85 3.47 -1.12 -13.83
C ASP A 85 4.78 -1.69 -14.39
N ILE A 86 5.66 -0.82 -14.89
CA ILE A 86 6.84 -1.19 -15.69
C ILE A 86 8.11 -1.01 -14.84
N ARG A 87 9.00 -2.00 -14.90
CA ARG A 87 10.28 -2.02 -14.21
C ARG A 87 11.40 -2.53 -15.10
N ASN A 88 12.53 -1.83 -15.04
CA ASN A 88 13.83 -2.24 -15.58
C ASN A 88 14.93 -1.55 -14.74
N LYS A 89 16.20 -1.89 -14.98
CA LYS A 89 17.37 -1.26 -14.32
C LYS A 89 17.40 0.26 -14.49
N GLU A 90 16.97 0.75 -15.65
CA GLU A 90 17.05 2.17 -16.03
C GLU A 90 15.69 2.89 -16.01
N TYR A 91 14.59 2.15 -15.79
CA TYR A 91 13.25 2.71 -15.96
C TYR A 91 12.25 2.17 -14.92
N LYS A 92 11.52 3.11 -14.32
CA LYS A 92 10.32 2.88 -13.49
C LYS A 92 9.20 3.74 -14.05
N GLY A 93 8.07 3.14 -14.37
CA GLY A 93 6.93 3.88 -14.93
C GLY A 93 5.70 3.01 -15.08
N SER A 94 4.76 3.45 -15.90
CA SER A 94 3.56 2.70 -16.26
C SER A 94 3.33 2.76 -17.76
N LEU A 95 2.66 1.76 -18.31
CA LEU A 95 2.27 1.79 -19.72
C LEU A 95 1.36 2.99 -19.97
N LYS A 96 1.56 3.68 -21.09
CA LYS A 96 0.71 4.79 -21.50
C LYS A 96 -0.76 4.32 -21.60
N GLY A 97 -1.67 5.10 -21.00
CA GLY A 97 -3.09 4.75 -20.94
C GLY A 97 -3.47 3.85 -19.75
N SER A 98 -2.51 3.44 -18.91
CA SER A 98 -2.82 2.73 -17.66
C SER A 98 -3.56 3.64 -16.67
N ASP A 99 -4.62 3.13 -16.04
CA ASP A 99 -5.20 3.73 -14.83
C ASP A 99 -4.33 3.39 -13.61
N LYS A 100 -3.20 4.09 -13.48
CA LYS A 100 -2.32 3.96 -12.31
C LYS A 100 -2.94 4.58 -11.04
N TYR A 101 -3.89 5.50 -11.19
CA TYR A 101 -4.50 6.18 -10.05
C TYR A 101 -5.35 5.22 -9.22
N SER A 102 -6.05 4.28 -9.86
CA SER A 102 -6.88 3.27 -9.17
C SER A 102 -6.27 1.87 -9.18
N GLY A 103 -5.38 1.58 -10.13
CA GLY A 103 -4.85 0.24 -10.33
C GLY A 103 -3.90 -0.23 -9.23
N ILE A 104 -4.13 -1.44 -8.73
CA ILE A 104 -3.26 -2.15 -7.79
C ILE A 104 -2.77 -3.47 -8.39
N TRP A 105 -1.56 -3.89 -8.05
CA TRP A 105 -1.11 -5.25 -8.35
C TRP A 105 -1.63 -6.20 -7.25
N ILE A 106 -2.01 -7.43 -7.62
CA ILE A 106 -2.49 -8.44 -6.67
C ILE A 106 -1.89 -9.81 -7.01
N SER A 107 -1.41 -10.56 -6.01
CA SER A 107 -0.94 -11.94 -6.20
C SER A 107 -2.10 -12.91 -6.39
N GLN A 108 -1.80 -14.16 -6.77
CA GLN A 108 -2.76 -15.25 -6.59
C GLN A 108 -2.88 -15.62 -5.10
N PHE A 109 -4.03 -16.18 -4.75
CA PHE A 109 -4.34 -16.76 -3.45
C PHE A 109 -5.45 -17.81 -3.64
N ASP A 110 -5.59 -18.71 -2.67
CA ASP A 110 -6.61 -19.75 -2.71
C ASP A 110 -7.99 -19.13 -2.43
N LYS A 111 -8.87 -19.13 -3.43
CA LYS A 111 -10.22 -18.56 -3.33
C LYS A 111 -11.22 -19.50 -2.63
N SER A 112 -10.83 -20.74 -2.36
CA SER A 112 -11.69 -21.75 -1.73
C SER A 112 -11.73 -21.61 -0.21
N ARG A 113 -10.70 -21.01 0.40
CA ARG A 113 -10.59 -20.78 1.85
C ARG A 113 -10.28 -19.32 2.18
N LYS A 114 -10.40 -18.97 3.45
CA LYS A 114 -10.10 -17.64 4.01
C LYS A 114 -8.70 -17.17 3.64
N ILE A 115 -8.52 -15.87 3.41
CA ILE A 115 -7.19 -15.25 3.32
C ILE A 115 -6.69 -15.11 4.76
N ASP A 116 -5.70 -15.90 5.12
CA ASP A 116 -5.11 -15.88 6.47
C ASP A 116 -4.38 -14.55 6.69
N ARG A 117 -3.65 -14.07 5.67
CA ARG A 117 -2.90 -12.81 5.69
C ARG A 117 -3.04 -12.05 4.38
N LEU A 118 -3.51 -10.81 4.45
CA LEU A 118 -3.51 -9.85 3.36
C LEU A 118 -2.40 -8.83 3.61
N TYR A 119 -1.33 -8.88 2.80
CA TYR A 119 -0.25 -7.90 2.83
C TYR A 119 -0.52 -6.78 1.83
N VAL A 120 -0.33 -5.53 2.23
CA VAL A 120 -0.36 -4.36 1.35
C VAL A 120 0.99 -3.66 1.40
N MET A 121 1.64 -3.52 0.24
CA MET A 121 3.04 -3.07 0.12
C MET A 121 3.22 -2.05 -1.01
N GLU A 122 4.42 -1.47 -1.15
CA GLU A 122 4.69 -0.46 -2.18
C GLU A 122 4.84 -1.03 -3.59
N SER A 123 5.48 -2.18 -3.72
CA SER A 123 5.81 -2.73 -5.02
C SER A 123 5.64 -4.24 -5.08
N ALA A 124 5.33 -4.74 -6.28
CA ALA A 124 5.26 -6.17 -6.53
C ALA A 124 6.60 -6.87 -6.23
N ILE A 125 7.73 -6.18 -6.40
CA ILE A 125 9.06 -6.73 -6.08
C ILE A 125 9.20 -6.94 -4.57
N ASP A 126 8.70 -6.01 -3.75
CA ASP A 126 8.71 -6.16 -2.29
C ASP A 126 7.78 -7.28 -1.84
N CYS A 127 6.61 -7.42 -2.46
CA CYS A 127 5.72 -8.56 -2.23
C CYS A 127 6.41 -9.90 -2.48
N ILE A 128 7.08 -10.05 -3.62
CA ILE A 128 7.76 -11.30 -3.99
C ILE A 128 8.98 -11.53 -3.09
N SER A 129 9.70 -10.45 -2.74
CA SER A 129 10.87 -10.53 -1.84
C SER A 129 10.46 -10.94 -0.43
N HIS A 130 9.38 -10.36 0.09
CA HIS A 130 8.80 -10.73 1.38
C HIS A 130 8.34 -12.19 1.39
N TYR A 131 7.67 -12.64 0.33
CA TYR A 131 7.26 -14.03 0.22
C TYR A 131 8.46 -15.00 0.18
N GLU A 132 9.54 -14.65 -0.53
CA GLU A 132 10.76 -15.45 -0.53
C GLU A 132 11.41 -15.52 0.85
N LEU A 133 11.50 -14.39 1.55
CA LEU A 133 12.00 -14.34 2.93
C LEU A 133 11.16 -15.21 3.86
N LEU A 134 9.83 -15.12 3.76
CA LEU A 134 8.91 -15.92 4.56
C LEU A 134 9.13 -17.42 4.31
N LYS A 135 9.10 -17.86 3.04
CA LYS A 135 9.31 -19.28 2.69
C LYS A 135 10.71 -19.79 3.04
N THR A 136 11.69 -18.90 3.11
CA THR A 136 13.04 -19.26 3.53
C THR A 136 13.17 -19.41 5.06
N LYS A 137 12.37 -18.67 5.83
CA LYS A 137 12.32 -18.73 7.30
C LYS A 137 11.39 -19.85 7.78
N ASP A 138 10.28 -20.05 7.09
CA ASP A 138 9.23 -21.01 7.40
C ASP A 138 8.73 -21.70 6.11
N PRO A 139 9.43 -22.74 5.64
CA PRO A 139 9.08 -23.44 4.40
C PRO A 139 7.69 -24.10 4.45
N GLU A 140 7.30 -24.59 5.63
CA GLU A 140 6.07 -25.34 5.87
C GLU A 140 4.85 -24.43 6.09
N CYS A 141 5.03 -23.11 6.08
CA CYS A 141 3.91 -22.16 6.21
C CYS A 141 2.88 -22.37 5.08
N ASP A 142 1.72 -22.89 5.44
CA ASP A 142 0.57 -23.11 4.54
C ASP A 142 -0.51 -22.02 4.72
N ASP A 143 -0.10 -20.80 5.06
CA ASP A 143 -1.03 -19.69 5.12
C ASP A 143 -1.50 -19.31 3.71
N ASN A 144 -2.81 -19.07 3.57
CA ASN A 144 -3.37 -18.48 2.38
C ASN A 144 -3.07 -16.98 2.33
N ILE A 145 -1.89 -16.65 1.79
CA ILE A 145 -1.40 -15.27 1.73
C ILE A 145 -1.80 -14.59 0.42
N CYS A 146 -2.41 -13.42 0.51
CA CYS A 146 -2.65 -12.52 -0.61
C CYS A 146 -1.76 -11.28 -0.47
N TYR A 147 -1.06 -10.90 -1.54
CA TYR A 147 -0.28 -9.66 -1.60
C TYR A 147 -0.97 -8.65 -2.51
N ILE A 148 -0.97 -7.39 -2.11
CA ILE A 148 -1.38 -6.25 -2.91
C ILE A 148 -0.26 -5.22 -2.92
N ALA A 149 0.01 -4.60 -4.08
CA ALA A 149 0.98 -3.51 -4.18
C ALA A 149 0.43 -2.28 -4.91
N SER A 150 0.81 -1.09 -4.45
CA SER A 150 0.45 0.20 -5.06
C SER A 150 1.26 0.57 -6.32
N GLY A 151 2.41 -0.07 -6.55
CA GLY A 151 3.28 0.27 -7.69
C GLY A 151 3.98 1.63 -7.52
N GLY A 152 4.33 1.99 -6.28
CA GLY A 152 4.90 3.27 -5.86
C GLY A 152 3.96 4.07 -4.97
N ASN A 153 3.75 5.35 -5.28
CA ASN A 153 2.88 6.21 -4.47
C ASN A 153 1.47 5.63 -4.32
N LEU A 154 1.00 5.55 -3.07
CA LEU A 154 -0.38 5.19 -2.76
C LEU A 154 -1.33 6.35 -3.09
N ASN A 155 -2.30 6.09 -3.95
CA ASN A 155 -3.34 7.05 -4.36
C ASN A 155 -4.70 6.71 -3.72
N TYR A 156 -5.58 7.71 -3.61
CA TYR A 156 -6.93 7.48 -3.06
C TYR A 156 -7.76 6.49 -3.89
N GLY A 157 -7.65 6.49 -5.22
CA GLY A 157 -8.32 5.50 -6.06
C GLY A 157 -7.85 4.06 -5.81
N GLN A 158 -6.59 3.86 -5.41
CA GLN A 158 -6.07 2.55 -5.01
C GLN A 158 -6.63 2.12 -3.65
N ILE A 159 -6.79 3.05 -2.71
CA ILE A 159 -7.45 2.78 -1.42
C ILE A 159 -8.92 2.38 -1.65
N GLU A 160 -9.63 3.05 -2.56
CA GLU A 160 -11.00 2.67 -2.95
C GLU A 160 -11.05 1.27 -3.56
N THR A 161 -10.10 0.95 -4.45
CA THR A 161 -10.00 -0.37 -5.07
C THR A 161 -9.70 -1.46 -4.04
N LEU A 162 -8.83 -1.18 -3.07
CA LEU A 162 -8.52 -2.09 -1.97
C LEU A 162 -9.72 -2.29 -1.04
N ASN A 163 -10.45 -1.22 -0.70
CA ASN A 163 -11.69 -1.29 0.07
C ASN A 163 -12.74 -2.15 -0.65
N PHE A 164 -12.88 -1.99 -1.97
CA PHE A 164 -13.74 -2.83 -2.79
C PHE A 164 -13.31 -4.31 -2.74
N PHE A 165 -12.00 -4.59 -2.82
CA PHE A 165 -11.49 -5.95 -2.68
C PHE A 165 -11.83 -6.56 -1.32
N ILE A 166 -11.59 -5.83 -0.22
CA ILE A 166 -11.86 -6.29 1.15
C ILE A 166 -13.36 -6.50 1.38
N ASP A 167 -14.20 -5.58 0.93
CA ASP A 167 -15.66 -5.71 1.01
C ASP A 167 -16.12 -6.98 0.28
N ARG A 168 -15.68 -7.18 -0.97
CA ARG A 168 -15.98 -8.39 -1.74
C ARG A 168 -15.46 -9.64 -1.06
N ALA A 169 -14.27 -9.60 -0.47
CA ALA A 169 -13.71 -10.71 0.28
C ALA A 169 -14.58 -11.08 1.49
N SER A 170 -15.09 -10.08 2.21
CA SER A 170 -15.95 -10.28 3.39
C SER A 170 -17.26 -11.00 3.07
N GLN A 171 -17.74 -10.86 1.83
CA GLN A 171 -18.97 -11.46 1.30
C GLN A 171 -18.74 -12.84 0.66
N ARG A 172 -17.50 -13.32 0.60
CA ARG A 172 -17.11 -14.57 -0.07
C ARG A 172 -16.49 -15.55 0.93
N ASN A 173 -16.13 -16.74 0.46
CA ASN A 173 -15.49 -17.77 1.30
C ASN A 173 -14.07 -17.41 1.75
N TYR A 174 -13.40 -16.50 1.02
CA TYR A 174 -12.00 -16.14 1.26
C TYR A 174 -11.77 -14.97 2.20
N LYS A 175 -12.76 -14.58 3.02
CA LYS A 175 -12.70 -13.47 4.01
C LYS A 175 -11.29 -13.21 4.59
N VAL A 176 -10.89 -11.95 4.64
CA VAL A 176 -9.61 -11.53 5.22
C VAL A 176 -9.62 -11.74 6.73
N GLN A 177 -8.69 -12.55 7.25
CA GLN A 177 -8.50 -12.75 8.69
C GLN A 177 -7.56 -11.70 9.28
N LYS A 178 -6.37 -11.52 8.69
CA LYS A 178 -5.39 -10.51 9.12
C LYS A 178 -5.02 -9.57 7.96
N LEU A 179 -5.00 -8.28 8.21
CA LEU A 179 -4.45 -7.25 7.32
C LEU A 179 -3.08 -6.80 7.86
N ILE A 180 -2.07 -6.78 7.00
CA ILE A 180 -0.72 -6.32 7.33
C ILE A 180 -0.30 -5.24 6.35
N LEU A 181 0.07 -4.07 6.89
CA LEU A 181 0.60 -2.96 6.11
C LEU A 181 2.13 -3.00 6.17
N ALA A 182 2.78 -3.18 5.02
CA ALA A 182 4.22 -3.44 4.96
C ALA A 182 4.88 -2.59 3.87
N PHE A 183 4.88 -1.28 4.09
CA PHE A 183 5.51 -0.26 3.24
C PHE A 183 7.00 -0.08 3.56
N ASP A 184 7.70 0.73 2.76
CA ASP A 184 9.13 0.97 2.94
C ASP A 184 9.41 1.59 4.33
N ASN A 185 10.59 1.29 4.88
CA ASN A 185 11.07 1.84 6.14
C ASN A 185 11.67 3.24 5.93
N ASP A 186 10.84 4.15 5.45
CA ASP A 186 11.13 5.58 5.35
C ASP A 186 9.87 6.41 5.65
N ASN A 187 10.01 7.73 5.72
CA ASN A 187 8.87 8.60 6.03
C ASN A 187 7.77 8.56 4.96
N ALA A 188 8.09 8.24 3.70
CA ALA A 188 7.07 8.09 2.66
C ALA A 188 6.26 6.82 2.88
N GLY A 189 6.91 5.69 3.20
CA GLY A 189 6.26 4.44 3.57
C GLY A 189 5.41 4.57 4.83
N MET A 190 5.92 5.23 5.88
CA MET A 190 5.14 5.54 7.08
C MET A 190 3.90 6.40 6.80
N ARG A 191 4.03 7.36 5.89
CA ARG A 191 2.88 8.15 5.40
C ARG A 191 1.85 7.25 4.71
N PHE A 192 2.27 6.33 3.86
CA PHE A 192 1.36 5.41 3.17
C PHE A 192 0.65 4.47 4.15
N THR A 193 1.37 3.93 5.13
CA THR A 193 0.79 3.15 6.23
C THR A 193 -0.27 3.96 6.97
N THR A 194 0.03 5.21 7.33
CA THR A 194 -0.91 6.11 8.01
C THR A 194 -2.14 6.40 7.15
N MET A 195 -1.95 6.77 5.88
CA MET A 195 -3.05 7.04 4.93
C MET A 195 -3.96 5.83 4.77
N LEU A 196 -3.38 4.65 4.60
CA LEU A 196 -4.15 3.43 4.38
C LEU A 196 -4.87 3.02 5.65
N MET A 197 -4.18 2.97 6.79
CA MET A 197 -4.78 2.61 8.07
C MET A 197 -5.87 3.59 8.50
N GLY A 198 -5.79 4.84 8.04
CA GLY A 198 -6.81 5.87 8.22
C GLY A 198 -8.07 5.74 7.37
N ARG A 199 -8.01 5.01 6.25
CA ARG A 199 -9.10 4.96 5.27
C ARG A 199 -9.54 3.55 4.87
N ILE A 200 -8.85 2.53 5.34
CA ILE A 200 -9.19 1.15 5.05
C ILE A 200 -10.56 0.83 5.65
N LEU A 201 -11.34 0.05 4.91
CA LEU A 201 -12.63 -0.49 5.33
C LEU A 201 -12.42 -1.41 6.52
N VAL A 202 -13.10 -1.11 7.63
CA VAL A 202 -13.13 -1.97 8.82
C VAL A 202 -14.20 -3.05 8.61
N VAL A 203 -13.79 -4.31 8.72
CA VAL A 203 -14.70 -5.46 8.67
C VAL A 203 -14.69 -6.20 10.02
N ASP A 204 -15.68 -7.05 10.27
CA ASP A 204 -15.87 -7.76 11.55
C ASP A 204 -14.64 -8.52 12.06
N SER A 205 -13.75 -8.99 11.18
CA SER A 205 -12.52 -9.66 11.61
C SER A 205 -11.48 -8.70 12.18
N MET A 206 -11.55 -7.40 11.87
CA MET A 206 -10.50 -6.43 12.18
C MET A 206 -10.69 -5.72 13.52
N VAL A 207 -11.90 -5.71 14.09
CA VAL A 207 -12.20 -4.99 15.33
C VAL A 207 -13.07 -5.85 16.25
N GLN A 208 -12.88 -5.72 17.57
CA GLN A 208 -13.71 -6.41 18.54
C GLN A 208 -15.14 -5.86 18.52
N LYS A 209 -16.14 -6.75 18.58
CA LYS A 209 -17.56 -6.35 18.50
C LYS A 209 -17.98 -5.49 19.68
N GLU A 210 -17.44 -5.76 20.86
CA GLU A 210 -17.68 -5.02 22.09
C GLU A 210 -17.14 -3.59 21.97
N TYR A 211 -15.93 -3.43 21.43
CA TYR A 211 -15.33 -2.12 21.17
C TYR A 211 -16.17 -1.30 20.17
N ALA A 212 -16.54 -1.90 19.04
CA ALA A 212 -17.36 -1.24 18.03
C ALA A 212 -18.75 -0.82 18.56
N LYS A 213 -19.32 -1.58 19.50
CA LYS A 213 -20.57 -1.21 20.19
C LYS A 213 -20.38 -0.09 21.22
N GLN A 214 -19.24 -0.09 21.92
CA GLN A 214 -18.93 0.93 22.93
C GLN A 214 -18.67 2.30 22.29
N TYR A 215 -18.12 2.32 21.08
CA TYR A 215 -17.80 3.55 20.34
C TYR A 215 -18.47 3.56 18.95
N PRO A 216 -19.81 3.72 18.88
CA PRO A 216 -20.50 3.84 17.60
C PRO A 216 -19.89 4.97 16.75
N GLY A 217 -19.66 4.72 15.46
CA GLY A 217 -19.09 5.71 14.55
C GLY A 217 -17.57 5.73 14.45
N ILE A 218 -16.84 5.15 15.43
CA ILE A 218 -15.37 5.21 15.45
C ILE A 218 -14.73 4.52 14.24
N THR A 219 -15.34 3.42 13.79
CA THR A 219 -14.91 2.66 12.61
C THR A 219 -15.20 3.39 11.29
N HIS A 220 -16.08 4.39 11.32
CA HIS A 220 -16.44 5.23 10.17
C HIS A 220 -15.62 6.51 10.07
N LEU A 221 -14.72 6.78 11.03
CA LEU A 221 -13.79 7.89 10.94
C LEU A 221 -12.82 7.69 9.77
N MET A 222 -12.62 8.78 9.04
CA MET A 222 -11.63 8.89 7.98
C MET A 222 -10.48 9.74 8.46
N PHE A 223 -9.26 9.31 8.15
CA PHE A 223 -8.05 10.03 8.52
C PHE A 223 -7.27 10.37 7.25
N ASP A 224 -7.03 11.66 7.08
CA ASP A 224 -6.35 12.22 5.91
C ASP A 224 -5.01 12.78 6.31
N VAL A 225 -4.02 12.57 5.47
CA VAL A 225 -2.66 12.99 5.74
C VAL A 225 -2.28 14.06 4.74
N VAL A 226 -1.94 15.25 5.24
CA VAL A 226 -1.48 16.38 4.44
C VAL A 226 -0.09 16.78 4.89
N LYS A 227 0.88 16.71 3.98
CA LYS A 227 2.27 17.09 4.26
C LYS A 227 2.52 18.52 3.81
N TYR A 228 3.02 19.35 4.72
CA TYR A 228 3.53 20.70 4.46
C TYR A 228 5.07 20.71 4.55
N PRO A 229 5.74 21.80 4.14
CA PRO A 229 7.19 21.89 4.23
C PRO A 229 7.76 21.82 5.66
N GLN A 230 6.99 22.25 6.65
CA GLN A 230 7.45 22.38 8.05
C GLN A 230 6.79 21.37 9.00
N ASP A 231 5.64 20.83 8.63
CA ASP A 231 4.86 19.93 9.46
C ASP A 231 4.01 18.98 8.63
N VAL A 232 3.41 18.01 9.32
CA VAL A 232 2.42 17.09 8.77
C VAL A 232 1.14 17.27 9.55
N LYS A 233 0.01 17.26 8.84
CA LYS A 233 -1.32 17.29 9.43
C LYS A 233 -2.05 15.98 9.20
N LEU A 234 -2.52 15.36 10.27
CA LEU A 234 -3.53 14.31 10.25
C LEU A 234 -4.89 14.96 10.49
N ILE A 235 -5.79 14.86 9.52
CA ILE A 235 -7.14 15.42 9.58
C ILE A 235 -8.09 14.25 9.82
N ILE A 236 -8.77 14.25 10.96
CA ILE A 236 -9.73 13.23 11.37
C ILE A 236 -11.12 13.78 11.09
N VAL A 237 -11.84 13.12 10.20
CA VAL A 237 -13.19 13.51 9.78
C VAL A 237 -14.18 12.40 10.05
N GLY A 238 -15.32 12.76 10.62
CA GLY A 238 -16.41 11.84 10.88
C GLY A 238 -17.76 12.54 10.86
N PHE A 239 -18.77 11.81 10.41
CA PHE A 239 -20.17 12.18 10.60
C PHE A 239 -20.74 11.34 11.74
N ILE A 240 -21.25 12.00 12.77
CA ILE A 240 -21.77 11.43 14.00
C ILE A 240 -23.08 12.14 14.33
N ASP A 241 -24.20 11.50 14.00
CA ASP A 241 -25.55 12.04 14.18
C ASP A 241 -25.92 12.37 15.65
N ASN A 242 -25.14 11.84 16.60
CA ASN A 242 -25.45 11.89 18.02
C ASN A 242 -24.42 12.73 18.80
N LEU A 243 -24.89 13.83 19.40
CA LEU A 243 -24.06 14.71 20.23
C LEU A 243 -23.35 13.99 21.39
N LYS A 244 -23.95 12.94 21.97
CA LYS A 244 -23.30 12.14 23.02
C LYS A 244 -22.14 11.32 22.48
N GLU A 245 -22.29 10.73 21.30
CA GLU A 245 -21.23 9.98 20.62
C GLU A 245 -20.10 10.91 20.19
N LYS A 246 -20.42 12.12 19.70
CA LYS A 246 -19.44 13.16 19.40
C LYS A 246 -18.58 13.52 20.62
N LYS A 247 -19.23 13.80 21.76
CA LYS A 247 -18.53 14.11 23.02
C LYS A 247 -17.70 12.93 23.53
N LEU A 248 -18.23 11.71 23.43
CA LEU A 248 -17.51 10.49 23.78
C LEU A 248 -16.25 10.34 22.91
N LEU A 249 -16.38 10.52 21.59
CA LEU A 249 -15.26 10.44 20.67
C LEU A 249 -14.20 11.51 20.94
N GLN A 250 -14.62 12.76 21.12
CA GLN A 250 -13.70 13.85 21.48
C GLN A 250 -12.94 13.52 22.77
N SER A 251 -13.64 13.11 23.84
CA SER A 251 -13.00 12.73 25.10
C SER A 251 -12.07 11.52 24.97
N THR A 252 -12.40 10.59 24.07
CA THR A 252 -11.59 9.40 23.78
C THR A 252 -10.31 9.79 23.08
N ILE A 253 -10.41 10.62 22.03
CA ILE A 253 -9.25 11.17 21.31
C ILE A 253 -8.37 11.99 22.25
N GLU A 254 -8.95 12.87 23.07
CA GLU A 254 -8.22 13.63 24.09
C GLU A 254 -7.51 12.72 25.10
N SER A 255 -8.13 11.61 25.51
CA SER A 255 -7.51 10.66 26.44
C SER A 255 -6.29 9.97 25.84
N PHE A 256 -6.30 9.72 24.53
CA PHE A 256 -5.14 9.18 23.81
C PHE A 256 -4.04 10.22 23.58
N LEU A 257 -4.38 11.51 23.61
CA LEU A 257 -3.46 12.61 23.28
C LEU A 257 -2.86 13.34 24.50
N LYS A 258 -3.18 12.95 25.75
CA LYS A 258 -2.68 13.61 26.99
C LYS A 258 -1.48 12.86 27.61
N PRO A 259 -0.59 13.53 28.38
CA PRO A 259 0.01 14.85 28.18
C PRO A 259 1.48 14.91 28.68
N ASP A 260 2.27 13.83 28.65
CA ASP A 260 3.71 13.92 28.95
C ASP A 260 4.48 13.98 27.61
N GLU A 261 4.78 15.21 27.18
CA GLU A 261 5.71 15.57 26.09
C GLU A 261 5.28 15.36 24.62
N THR A 262 4.00 15.50 24.26
CA THR A 262 3.60 15.27 22.86
C THR A 262 4.05 16.39 21.91
N LEU A 263 4.89 16.05 20.93
CA LEU A 263 5.27 16.79 19.71
C LEU A 263 4.08 17.12 18.77
N ILE A 264 2.85 16.90 19.23
CA ILE A 264 1.62 16.93 18.45
C ILE A 264 0.75 18.09 18.93
N LYS A 265 0.41 19.02 18.04
CA LYS A 265 -0.59 20.08 18.29
C LYS A 265 -1.96 19.58 17.86
N VAL A 266 -2.98 19.77 18.70
CA VAL A 266 -4.35 19.35 18.45
C VAL A 266 -5.22 20.59 18.23
N ASP A 267 -5.76 20.73 17.03
CA ASP A 267 -6.71 21.78 16.68
C ASP A 267 -8.10 21.19 16.46
N TYR A 268 -9.09 21.71 17.16
CA TYR A 268 -10.50 21.39 16.95
C TYR A 268 -11.11 22.45 16.04
N ASP A 269 -11.52 22.05 14.83
CA ASP A 269 -12.20 22.96 13.92
C ASP A 269 -13.69 23.04 14.27
N ASN A 270 -13.99 23.97 15.18
CA ASN A 270 -15.36 24.30 15.56
C ASN A 270 -16.03 25.29 14.57
N SER A 271 -15.36 25.68 13.48
CA SER A 271 -15.91 26.68 12.54
C SER A 271 -17.18 26.19 11.84
N LYS A 272 -17.38 24.86 11.74
CA LYS A 272 -18.59 24.23 11.22
C LYS A 272 -19.68 23.93 12.27
N GLU A 273 -19.43 24.15 13.57
CA GLU A 273 -20.45 23.97 14.63
C GLU A 273 -21.67 24.86 14.41
N LYS A 274 -21.55 25.94 13.64
CA LYS A 274 -22.68 26.83 13.32
C LYS A 274 -23.62 26.30 12.23
N GLN A 275 -23.31 25.18 11.55
CA GLN A 275 -24.13 24.66 10.46
C GLN A 275 -24.53 23.19 10.55
N ASP A 276 -23.83 22.35 11.33
CA ASP A 276 -24.25 20.95 11.53
C ASP A 276 -23.61 20.37 12.82
N ASP A 277 -24.42 20.08 13.84
CA ASP A 277 -23.95 19.54 15.13
C ASP A 277 -23.31 18.14 15.00
N SER A 278 -23.53 17.47 13.86
CA SER A 278 -23.16 16.08 13.58
C SER A 278 -21.74 15.88 13.03
N TYR A 279 -20.94 16.93 12.86
CA TYR A 279 -19.62 16.82 12.22
C TYR A 279 -18.46 16.85 13.24
N VAL A 280 -17.48 15.95 13.07
CA VAL A 280 -16.20 15.96 13.78
C VAL A 280 -15.07 16.30 12.82
N ASN A 281 -14.25 17.28 13.20
CA ASN A 281 -13.04 17.67 12.49
C ASN A 281 -11.93 17.98 13.50
N ILE A 282 -10.95 17.08 13.57
CA ILE A 282 -9.80 17.20 14.47
C ILE A 282 -8.55 17.19 13.62
N VAL A 283 -7.67 18.14 13.85
CA VAL A 283 -6.39 18.25 13.13
C VAL A 283 -5.26 18.02 14.12
N LEU A 284 -4.47 16.97 13.89
CA LEU A 284 -3.22 16.73 14.60
C LEU A 284 -2.06 17.21 13.76
N THR A 285 -1.22 18.09 14.29
CA THR A 285 -0.03 18.61 13.59
C THR A 285 1.24 18.08 14.27
N PHE A 286 2.12 17.44 13.53
CA PHE A 286 3.35 16.80 14.02
C PHE A 286 4.52 16.97 13.04
N GLN A 287 5.74 16.59 13.42
CA GLN A 287 6.91 16.74 12.54
C GLN A 287 7.03 15.54 11.58
N ASP A 288 7.67 15.74 10.43
CA ASP A 288 7.98 14.64 9.51
C ASP A 288 9.19 13.82 10.01
N GLN A 289 9.03 13.16 11.16
CA GLN A 289 10.02 12.33 11.84
C GLN A 289 9.45 10.94 12.06
N SER A 290 10.31 9.91 11.97
CA SER A 290 9.86 8.52 12.05
C SER A 290 9.22 8.17 13.40
N SER A 291 9.69 8.75 14.50
CA SER A 291 9.07 8.60 15.84
C SER A 291 7.63 9.11 15.88
N ASP A 292 7.39 10.26 15.27
CA ASP A 292 6.08 10.93 15.28
C ASP A 292 5.11 10.14 14.39
N TRP A 293 5.57 9.64 13.25
CA TRP A 293 4.79 8.72 12.42
C TRP A 293 4.40 7.45 13.15
N GLN A 294 5.33 6.81 13.88
CA GLN A 294 5.02 5.60 14.65
C GLN A 294 3.98 5.87 15.74
N MET A 295 4.08 7.02 16.43
CA MET A 295 3.09 7.45 17.41
C MET A 295 1.70 7.64 16.76
N ILE A 296 1.65 8.29 15.59
CA ILE A 296 0.39 8.50 14.84
C ILE A 296 -0.21 7.18 14.34
N ILE A 297 0.61 6.24 13.87
CA ILE A 297 0.18 4.90 13.48
C ILE A 297 -0.41 4.19 14.70
N GLN A 298 0.29 4.14 15.84
CA GLN A 298 -0.24 3.53 17.07
C GLN A 298 -1.56 4.17 17.52
N PHE A 299 -1.66 5.50 17.43
CA PHE A 299 -2.89 6.23 17.73
C PHE A 299 -4.06 5.78 16.84
N ILE A 300 -3.87 5.73 15.52
CA ILE A 300 -4.93 5.28 14.60
C ILE A 300 -5.26 3.80 14.84
N HIS A 301 -4.27 2.96 15.13
CA HIS A 301 -4.46 1.53 15.39
C HIS A 301 -5.33 1.30 16.63
N GLN A 302 -5.01 1.98 17.72
CA GLN A 302 -5.78 1.95 18.95
C GLN A 302 -7.19 2.52 18.75
N LEU A 303 -7.33 3.64 18.05
CA LEU A 303 -8.61 4.34 17.91
C LEU A 303 -9.56 3.62 16.94
N ARG A 304 -9.08 3.12 15.79
CA ARG A 304 -9.96 2.47 14.78
C ARG A 304 -10.14 0.98 15.01
N PHE A 305 -9.15 0.31 15.60
CA PHE A 305 -9.08 -1.15 15.64
C PHE A 305 -8.90 -1.72 17.04
N ASP A 306 -8.85 -0.90 18.10
CA ASP A 306 -8.64 -1.34 19.48
C ASP A 306 -7.38 -2.20 19.65
N LEU A 307 -6.30 -1.82 18.96
CA LEU A 307 -5.05 -2.60 18.90
C LEU A 307 -5.26 -4.07 18.51
N SER A 308 -6.31 -4.37 17.74
CA SER A 308 -6.60 -5.72 17.26
C SER A 308 -5.41 -6.30 16.53
N SER A 309 -5.02 -7.53 16.92
CA SER A 309 -3.94 -8.28 16.28
C SER A 309 -4.26 -8.72 14.84
N ASN A 310 -5.50 -8.52 14.39
CA ASN A 310 -5.94 -8.79 13.02
C ASN A 310 -5.67 -7.60 12.07
N VAL A 311 -5.19 -6.47 12.58
CA VAL A 311 -4.63 -5.37 11.77
C VAL A 311 -3.26 -5.07 12.33
N ASP A 312 -2.25 -5.13 11.47
CA ASP A 312 -0.86 -5.01 11.89
C ASP A 312 -0.06 -4.20 10.87
N PHE A 313 1.13 -3.78 11.25
CA PHE A 313 2.10 -3.19 10.33
C PHE A 313 3.47 -3.82 10.55
N GLU A 314 4.16 -4.11 9.46
CA GLU A 314 5.49 -4.71 9.47
C GLU A 314 6.44 -3.76 8.73
N LEU A 315 7.64 -3.57 9.27
CA LEU A 315 8.68 -2.78 8.62
C LEU A 315 9.80 -3.68 8.14
N PRO A 316 10.35 -3.44 6.93
CA PRO A 316 11.60 -4.05 6.54
C PRO A 316 12.72 -3.58 7.47
N PHE A 317 13.73 -4.42 7.66
CA PHE A 317 14.86 -4.10 8.54
C PHE A 317 15.75 -3.00 7.92
N TYR A 318 16.02 -3.12 6.63
CA TYR A 318 16.67 -2.09 5.81
C TYR A 318 15.59 -1.15 5.24
N LYS A 319 15.82 -0.64 4.03
CA LYS A 319 14.89 0.30 3.40
C LYS A 319 13.61 -0.37 2.92
N ASP A 320 13.74 -1.49 2.21
CA ASP A 320 12.64 -2.24 1.61
C ASP A 320 12.85 -3.75 1.76
N PHE A 321 11.82 -4.56 1.51
CA PHE A 321 11.92 -6.01 1.66
C PHE A 321 12.84 -6.65 0.61
N ASN A 322 13.10 -5.97 -0.50
CA ASN A 322 14.07 -6.44 -1.49
C ASN A 322 15.51 -6.30 -0.99
N GLU A 323 15.85 -5.19 -0.33
CA GLU A 323 17.13 -5.00 0.33
C GLU A 323 17.32 -6.01 1.46
N ASP A 324 16.28 -6.28 2.26
CA ASP A 324 16.29 -7.34 3.26
C ASP A 324 16.64 -8.71 2.65
N LEU A 325 16.02 -9.06 1.53
CA LEU A 325 16.29 -10.32 0.83
C LEU A 325 17.74 -10.38 0.31
N ILE A 326 18.22 -9.31 -0.32
CA ILE A 326 19.58 -9.24 -0.86
C ILE A 326 20.59 -9.41 0.29
N TYR A 327 20.38 -8.71 1.40
CA TYR A 327 21.23 -8.82 2.58
C TYR A 327 21.18 -10.25 3.13
N PHE A 328 19.98 -10.78 3.38
CA PHE A 328 19.79 -12.13 3.88
C PHE A 328 20.54 -13.18 3.04
N LYS A 329 20.45 -13.11 1.70
CA LYS A 329 21.14 -14.04 0.80
C LYS A 329 22.66 -13.86 0.78
N ARG A 330 23.17 -12.65 1.00
CA ARG A 330 24.61 -12.38 1.02
C ARG A 330 25.29 -12.95 2.25
N TYR A 331 24.64 -12.92 3.41
CA TYR A 331 25.24 -13.25 4.71
C TYR A 331 24.85 -14.62 5.28
N ARG A 332 24.02 -15.40 4.58
CA ARG A 332 23.72 -16.81 4.92
C ARG A 332 24.65 -17.83 4.25
N LYS A 333 25.75 -17.37 3.64
CA LYS A 333 26.77 -18.24 3.02
C LYS A 333 27.80 -18.72 4.04
#